data_AF-A0A7W7G612-F1
#
_entry.id   AF-A0A7W7G612-F1
#
_cell.length_a   1.000
_cell.length_b   1.000
_cell.length_c   1.000
_cell.angle_alpha   90.00
_cell.angle_beta   90.00
_cell.angle_gamma   90.00
#
_symmetry.space_group_name_H-M   'P 1'
#
loop_
_entity.id
_entity.type
_entity.pdbx_description
1 polymer ?
#
loop_
_entity_poly.entity_id
_entity_poly.type
_entity_poly.pdbx_seq_one_letter_code
_entity_poly.pdbx_strand_id
1 'polypeptide(L)'
;MRIRAHHVRSAALGAGVSATLCVPLAISVAAGADDNVVISRGRPAIASSNTGSEVAARANDASTVTRWVSVAGPGTQWVRIDLGSVQRIERVRLSWASTFAKTYRVQASADGSNWTDLYTTRAGNGGADDLKRLEGTGRYLRVLATQRGRSSGGYALADVRAYGPAAKVLPATAPATGSLVSGLEDGRKKERALQLISSAENSTLSWRRQFAYIEDIGDGRGYTAGIVGFTSGTSDLLAVVTEYTRRKPGNALARYLPALRAVNGSDSHAGLDPGFPAAWRAAAADPVMQRVQENARDTYYFNPALRFARSDGLRALGQFAYFDAAVMHGVSGMRAIRAAALRTAKTPAQGGDELAYLNAFLNARVAEMRTEEAHSDVSRVETAQRMFLRRSNLDLTTPLNWKVYGDAYRLAG
;
A
#
# COMPACT_ATOMS: atom_id res chain seq x y z
N MET A 1 -55.36 72.92 6.69
CA MET A 1 -56.75 73.03 6.19
C MET A 1 -56.78 72.53 4.75
N ARG A 2 -57.68 71.61 4.39
CA ARG A 2 -58.06 71.11 3.03
C ARG A 2 -56.92 70.67 2.06
N ILE A 3 -56.75 69.40 1.71
CA ILE A 3 -57.58 68.49 0.86
C ILE A 3 -57.41 68.72 -0.66
N ARG A 4 -56.83 67.68 -1.31
CA ARG A 4 -56.97 67.16 -2.71
C ARG A 4 -56.98 68.11 -3.92
N ALA A 5 -56.24 67.69 -4.95
CA ALA A 5 -56.80 67.51 -6.30
C ALA A 5 -56.11 66.31 -7.01
N HIS A 6 -56.84 65.61 -7.88
CA HIS A 6 -56.34 64.49 -8.69
C HIS A 6 -55.78 65.00 -10.04
N HIS A 7 -55.00 64.17 -10.75
CA HIS A 7 -55.51 63.54 -11.98
C HIS A 7 -54.59 62.42 -12.51
N VAL A 8 -55.23 61.36 -13.00
CA VAL A 8 -54.61 60.21 -13.68
C VAL A 8 -54.73 60.41 -15.18
N ARG A 9 -53.71 60.00 -15.95
CA ARG A 9 -53.90 59.43 -17.29
C ARG A 9 -52.72 58.53 -17.69
N SER A 10 -53.03 57.29 -18.01
CA SER A 10 -52.07 56.28 -18.47
C SER A 10 -52.11 56.16 -20.00
N ALA A 11 -50.96 55.91 -20.61
CA ALA A 11 -50.87 55.26 -21.92
C ALA A 11 -49.54 54.49 -22.02
N ALA A 12 -49.61 53.22 -22.39
CA ALA A 12 -48.46 52.43 -22.83
C ALA A 12 -48.14 52.79 -24.31
N LEU A 13 -47.14 52.25 -25.02
CA LEU A 13 -46.42 50.98 -24.90
C LEU A 13 -45.15 51.06 -25.77
N GLY A 14 -44.05 50.40 -25.42
CA GLY A 14 -42.83 50.39 -26.26
C GLY A 14 -41.72 49.53 -25.67
N ALA A 15 -41.47 48.37 -26.28
CA ALA A 15 -40.51 47.40 -25.77
C ALA A 15 -39.06 47.72 -26.21
N GLY A 16 -38.10 47.52 -25.30
CA GLY A 16 -36.66 47.56 -25.59
C GLY A 16 -35.93 46.53 -24.74
N VAL A 17 -35.31 45.53 -25.39
CA VAL A 17 -34.60 44.44 -24.71
C VAL A 17 -33.29 44.97 -24.13
N SER A 18 -33.11 44.90 -22.82
CA SER A 18 -31.82 45.17 -22.15
C SER A 18 -31.10 43.87 -21.84
N ALA A 19 -29.88 43.73 -22.34
CA ALA A 19 -28.96 42.66 -21.96
C ALA A 19 -28.30 43.00 -20.61
N THR A 20 -28.74 42.37 -19.54
CA THR A 20 -28.18 42.61 -18.20
C THR A 20 -26.80 41.99 -18.08
N LEU A 21 -25.78 42.81 -17.82
CA LEU A 21 -24.43 42.36 -17.46
C LEU A 21 -24.50 41.52 -16.17
N CYS A 22 -24.19 40.22 -16.27
CA CYS A 22 -24.11 39.36 -15.10
C CYS A 22 -22.77 39.59 -14.40
N VAL A 23 -22.72 40.56 -13.49
CA VAL A 23 -21.62 40.68 -12.53
C VAL A 23 -21.77 39.52 -11.53
N PRO A 24 -20.83 38.56 -11.45
CA PRO A 24 -20.92 37.52 -10.45
C PRO A 24 -20.79 38.16 -9.07
N LEU A 25 -21.79 37.95 -8.21
CA LEU A 25 -21.68 38.28 -6.79
C LEU A 25 -20.44 37.58 -6.24
N ALA A 26 -19.46 38.36 -5.79
CA ALA A 26 -18.46 37.87 -4.86
C ALA A 26 -19.17 37.55 -3.55
N ILE A 27 -19.66 36.31 -3.42
CA ILE A 27 -20.16 35.78 -2.16
C ILE A 27 -18.95 35.70 -1.24
N SER A 28 -18.79 36.74 -0.41
CA SER A 28 -17.89 36.70 0.74
C SER A 28 -18.46 35.71 1.74
N VAL A 29 -18.15 34.43 1.55
CA VAL A 29 -18.51 33.35 2.48
C VAL A 29 -17.90 33.71 3.83
N ALA A 30 -18.75 33.99 4.81
CA ALA A 30 -18.30 34.21 6.18
C ALA A 30 -17.55 32.97 6.67
N ALA A 31 -16.31 33.17 7.13
CA ALA A 31 -15.48 32.09 7.65
C ALA A 31 -16.16 31.47 8.89
N GLY A 32 -16.64 30.24 8.74
CA GLY A 32 -17.49 29.58 9.71
C GLY A 32 -17.74 28.09 9.40
N ALA A 33 -16.78 27.45 8.73
CA ALA A 33 -16.81 26.02 8.44
C ALA A 33 -15.51 25.38 8.95
N ASP A 34 -15.64 24.19 9.53
CA ASP A 34 -14.55 23.41 10.13
C ASP A 34 -13.62 22.90 9.00
N ASP A 35 -12.37 23.41 8.91
CA ASP A 35 -11.39 23.21 7.81
C ASP A 35 -10.81 21.77 7.72
N ASN A 36 -11.67 20.77 7.92
CA ASN A 36 -11.30 19.40 8.26
C ASN A 36 -11.69 18.42 7.15
N VAL A 37 -10.71 17.69 6.60
CA VAL A 37 -10.87 16.76 5.47
C VAL A 37 -11.10 15.34 5.98
N VAL A 38 -12.09 14.62 5.43
CA VAL A 38 -12.35 13.20 5.76
C VAL A 38 -11.23 12.30 5.23
N ILE A 39 -10.43 11.72 6.14
CA ILE A 39 -9.26 10.89 5.81
C ILE A 39 -9.55 9.37 5.89
N SER A 40 -10.66 8.96 6.52
CA SER A 40 -11.02 7.54 6.73
C SER A 40 -11.90 6.90 5.65
N ARG A 41 -12.53 7.67 4.75
CA ARG A 41 -13.51 7.15 3.78
C ARG A 41 -12.88 6.18 2.78
N GLY A 42 -13.52 5.02 2.56
CA GLY A 42 -13.09 4.02 1.57
C GLY A 42 -11.72 3.37 1.86
N ARG A 43 -11.13 3.67 3.01
CA ARG A 43 -9.85 3.13 3.46
C ARG A 43 -9.99 1.65 3.89
N PRO A 44 -8.93 0.83 3.80
CA PRO A 44 -8.98 -0.54 4.32
C PRO A 44 -9.35 -0.57 5.80
N ALA A 45 -10.32 -1.41 6.16
CA ALA A 45 -10.79 -1.57 7.53
C ALA A 45 -10.84 -3.04 7.93
N ILE A 46 -10.50 -3.34 9.18
CA ILE A 46 -10.63 -4.66 9.80
C ILE A 46 -11.24 -4.53 11.20
N ALA A 47 -11.75 -5.63 11.76
CA ALA A 47 -12.38 -5.65 13.08
C ALA A 47 -11.98 -6.91 13.86
N SER A 48 -12.21 -6.91 15.17
CA SER A 48 -12.04 -8.09 16.04
C SER A 48 -12.98 -9.24 15.67
N SER A 49 -14.15 -8.92 15.11
CA SER A 49 -15.12 -9.87 14.58
C SER A 49 -16.09 -9.18 13.63
N ASN A 50 -16.86 -9.95 12.85
CA ASN A 50 -17.95 -9.46 12.01
C ASN A 50 -19.14 -10.44 12.10
N THR A 51 -20.34 -9.99 11.76
CA THR A 51 -21.54 -10.83 11.64
C THR A 51 -22.03 -10.83 10.19
N GLY A 52 -21.96 -11.98 9.51
CA GLY A 52 -22.40 -12.11 8.11
C GLY A 52 -21.70 -11.11 7.18
N SER A 53 -22.50 -10.35 6.43
CA SER A 53 -22.04 -9.31 5.48
C SER A 53 -21.76 -7.93 6.11
N GLU A 54 -22.06 -7.74 7.41
CA GLU A 54 -21.90 -6.48 8.16
C GLU A 54 -20.44 -6.32 8.63
N VAL A 55 -19.52 -6.30 7.66
CA VAL A 55 -18.06 -6.36 7.86
C VAL A 55 -17.43 -4.99 8.14
N ALA A 56 -16.22 -4.97 8.68
CA ALA A 56 -15.48 -3.75 9.05
C ALA A 56 -15.45 -2.63 7.99
N ALA A 57 -15.35 -2.96 6.70
CA ALA A 57 -15.37 -1.99 5.59
C ALA A 57 -16.70 -1.22 5.44
N ARG A 58 -17.78 -1.72 6.06
CA ARG A 58 -19.08 -1.04 6.13
C ARG A 58 -19.10 0.10 7.15
N ALA A 59 -18.11 0.21 8.02
CA ALA A 59 -17.99 1.31 8.98
C ALA A 59 -17.40 2.59 8.36
N ASN A 60 -16.99 2.57 7.09
CA ASN A 60 -16.37 3.72 6.42
C ASN A 60 -16.59 3.77 4.90
N ASP A 61 -17.60 3.06 4.38
CA ASP A 61 -18.01 3.08 2.97
C ASP A 61 -18.86 4.31 2.59
N ALA A 62 -19.22 5.15 3.58
CA ALA A 62 -20.05 6.34 3.48
C ALA A 62 -21.50 6.11 3.01
N SER A 63 -21.98 4.86 3.03
CA SER A 63 -23.40 4.55 2.86
C SER A 63 -24.19 4.81 4.15
N THR A 64 -25.48 5.12 4.01
CA THR A 64 -26.39 5.40 5.14
C THR A 64 -27.18 4.18 5.61
N VAL A 65 -27.02 3.03 4.94
CA VAL A 65 -27.83 1.81 5.15
C VAL A 65 -27.00 0.57 5.52
N THR A 66 -25.67 0.67 5.43
CA THR A 66 -24.71 -0.38 5.80
C THR A 66 -24.08 -0.08 7.16
N ARG A 67 -23.48 -1.10 7.79
CA ARG A 67 -22.79 -0.97 9.08
C ARG A 67 -21.82 -2.12 9.32
N TRP A 68 -20.82 -1.89 10.17
CA TRP A 68 -20.11 -3.00 10.82
C TRP A 68 -20.93 -3.49 12.01
N VAL A 69 -20.99 -4.81 12.21
CA VAL A 69 -21.60 -5.45 13.40
C VAL A 69 -20.66 -6.52 13.94
N SER A 70 -20.25 -6.40 15.22
CA SER A 70 -19.48 -7.43 15.92
C SER A 70 -20.33 -8.67 16.21
N VAL A 71 -19.71 -9.80 16.54
CA VAL A 71 -20.45 -10.92 17.17
C VAL A 71 -21.14 -10.46 18.46
N ALA A 72 -22.24 -11.13 18.82
CA ALA A 72 -22.97 -10.83 20.03
C ALA A 72 -22.23 -11.33 21.29
N GLY A 73 -22.15 -10.49 22.32
CA GLY A 73 -21.52 -10.85 23.59
C GLY A 73 -21.04 -9.63 24.39
N PRO A 74 -20.79 -9.76 25.70
CA PRO A 74 -20.30 -8.66 26.54
C PRO A 74 -18.81 -8.35 26.35
N GLY A 75 -18.08 -9.16 25.57
CA GLY A 75 -16.65 -9.04 25.38
C GLY A 75 -16.22 -7.71 24.74
N THR A 76 -14.92 -7.43 24.84
CA THR A 76 -14.31 -6.29 24.14
C THR A 76 -14.27 -6.56 22.64
N GLN A 77 -14.65 -5.57 21.83
CA GLN A 77 -14.63 -5.61 20.36
C GLN A 77 -14.08 -4.30 19.80
N TRP A 78 -13.59 -4.32 18.57
CA TRP A 78 -13.08 -3.12 17.92
C TRP A 78 -13.23 -3.17 16.41
N VAL A 79 -13.30 -1.97 15.81
CA VAL A 79 -13.13 -1.75 14.37
C VAL A 79 -11.97 -0.77 14.16
N ARG A 80 -11.12 -1.04 13.16
CA ARG A 80 -9.88 -0.33 12.85
C ARG A 80 -9.82 0.04 11.38
N ILE A 81 -9.48 1.28 11.07
CA ILE A 81 -9.31 1.81 9.71
C ILE A 81 -7.84 2.19 9.49
N ASP A 82 -7.26 1.78 8.37
CA ASP A 82 -5.92 2.18 7.91
C ASP A 82 -6.00 3.42 7.01
N LEU A 83 -5.65 4.59 7.56
CA LEU A 83 -5.64 5.89 6.89
C LEU A 83 -4.57 5.98 5.78
N GLY A 84 -3.79 4.92 5.55
CA GLY A 84 -2.81 4.76 4.45
C GLY A 84 -1.43 5.33 4.75
N SER A 85 -1.34 6.33 5.62
CA SER A 85 -0.11 6.87 6.18
C SER A 85 -0.41 7.50 7.54
N VAL A 86 0.61 7.89 8.32
CA VAL A 86 0.38 8.62 9.58
C VAL A 86 -0.25 9.98 9.25
N GLN A 87 -1.46 10.19 9.74
CA GLN A 87 -2.24 11.42 9.60
C GLN A 87 -2.46 12.06 10.97
N ARG A 88 -2.61 13.38 11.01
CA ARG A 88 -3.14 14.10 12.18
C ARG A 88 -4.67 13.91 12.21
N ILE A 89 -5.20 13.61 13.39
CA ILE A 89 -6.62 13.29 13.60
C ILE A 89 -7.16 14.35 14.58
N GLU A 90 -7.91 15.31 14.06
CA GLU A 90 -8.38 16.47 14.84
C GLU A 90 -9.85 16.35 15.25
N ARG A 91 -10.59 15.50 14.52
CA ARG A 91 -12.00 15.19 14.78
C ARG A 91 -12.31 13.76 14.38
N VAL A 92 -13.12 13.08 15.18
CA VAL A 92 -13.71 11.78 14.84
C VAL A 92 -15.21 11.83 15.11
N ARG A 93 -16.00 11.56 14.06
CA ARG A 93 -17.46 11.40 14.18
C ARG A 93 -17.81 9.92 14.08
N LEU A 94 -18.47 9.40 15.11
CA LEU A 94 -19.03 8.05 15.14
C LEU A 94 -20.54 8.12 14.90
N SER A 95 -21.07 7.11 14.22
CA SER A 95 -22.52 6.91 14.11
C SER A 95 -22.85 5.47 14.53
N TRP A 96 -23.28 5.29 15.78
CA TRP A 96 -23.73 4.01 16.30
C TRP A 96 -25.08 3.62 15.70
N ALA A 97 -25.30 2.32 15.51
CA ALA A 97 -26.61 1.78 15.14
C ALA A 97 -27.44 1.44 16.40
N SER A 98 -28.44 0.57 16.28
CA SER A 98 -29.36 0.20 17.38
C SER A 98 -28.67 -0.45 18.59
N THR A 99 -27.54 -1.12 18.38
CA THR A 99 -26.65 -1.62 19.44
C THR A 99 -25.33 -0.86 19.44
N PHE A 100 -24.89 -0.43 20.63
CA PHE A 100 -23.82 0.55 20.81
C PHE A 100 -22.98 0.27 22.06
N ALA A 101 -21.84 0.96 22.17
CA ALA A 101 -20.97 0.87 23.33
C ALA A 101 -21.30 1.94 24.38
N LYS A 102 -21.48 1.52 25.64
CA LYS A 102 -21.54 2.43 26.80
C LYS A 102 -20.14 2.83 27.27
N THR A 103 -19.21 1.88 27.25
CA THR A 103 -17.79 2.17 27.50
C THR A 103 -17.01 1.88 26.23
N TYR A 104 -16.33 2.91 25.71
CA TYR A 104 -15.47 2.79 24.54
C TYR A 104 -14.33 3.81 24.58
N ARG A 105 -13.33 3.56 23.73
CA ARG A 105 -12.22 4.47 23.44
C ARG A 105 -12.09 4.69 21.94
N VAL A 106 -11.70 5.89 21.54
CA VAL A 106 -11.20 6.16 20.18
C VAL A 106 -9.69 6.32 20.29
N GLN A 107 -8.96 5.56 19.48
CA GLN A 107 -7.52 5.39 19.63
C GLN A 107 -6.81 5.57 18.30
N ALA A 108 -5.62 6.17 18.34
CA ALA A 108 -4.70 6.24 17.22
C ALA A 108 -3.51 5.30 17.43
N SER A 109 -2.93 4.86 16.31
CA SER A 109 -1.70 4.08 16.30
C SER A 109 -0.90 4.35 15.03
N ALA A 110 0.43 4.43 15.12
CA ALA A 110 1.30 4.47 13.95
C ALA A 110 1.57 3.08 13.35
N ASP A 111 1.55 2.02 14.18
CA ASP A 111 1.98 0.65 13.82
C ASP A 111 0.84 -0.39 13.85
N GLY A 112 -0.32 -0.02 14.39
CA GLY A 112 -1.51 -0.87 14.49
C GLY A 112 -1.55 -1.74 15.75
N SER A 113 -0.57 -1.61 16.64
CA SER A 113 -0.34 -2.49 17.80
C SER A 113 -0.14 -1.71 19.11
N ASN A 114 0.59 -0.60 19.10
CA ASN A 114 0.66 0.37 20.19
C ASN A 114 -0.44 1.42 20.03
N TRP A 115 -1.29 1.60 21.04
CA TRP A 115 -2.50 2.43 20.92
C TRP A 115 -2.52 3.57 21.94
N THR A 116 -2.65 4.79 21.45
CA THR A 116 -2.87 5.98 22.28
C THR A 116 -4.36 6.33 22.26
N ASP A 117 -4.95 6.54 23.44
CA ASP A 117 -6.33 7.01 23.56
C ASP A 117 -6.42 8.48 23.14
N LEU A 118 -7.18 8.76 22.07
CA LEU A 118 -7.59 10.12 21.72
C LEU A 118 -8.82 10.56 22.51
N TYR A 119 -9.68 9.59 22.86
CA TYR A 119 -10.90 9.82 23.62
C TYR A 119 -11.27 8.55 24.39
N THR A 120 -11.88 8.70 25.57
CA THR A 120 -12.42 7.61 26.38
C THR A 120 -13.73 8.05 27.03
N THR A 121 -14.74 7.18 27.02
CA THR A 121 -15.99 7.38 27.77
C THR A 121 -16.44 6.09 28.44
N ARG A 122 -17.17 6.24 29.55
CA ARG A 122 -17.91 5.18 30.28
C ARG A 122 -19.44 5.40 30.27
N ALA A 123 -19.89 6.42 29.54
CA ALA A 123 -21.25 6.94 29.58
C ALA A 123 -21.89 7.10 28.18
N GLY A 124 -21.40 6.36 27.18
CA GLY A 124 -21.96 6.35 25.84
C GLY A 124 -23.44 5.98 25.82
N ASN A 125 -24.22 6.73 25.05
CA ASN A 125 -25.68 6.66 24.93
C ASN A 125 -26.16 6.17 23.55
N GLY A 126 -25.23 5.95 22.61
CA GLY A 126 -25.53 5.57 21.22
C GLY A 126 -25.83 6.78 20.34
N GLY A 127 -26.38 6.57 19.15
CA GLY A 127 -26.59 7.65 18.19
C GLY A 127 -25.26 8.18 17.62
N ALA A 128 -25.12 9.49 17.49
CA ALA A 128 -23.94 10.11 16.89
C ALA A 128 -23.06 10.82 17.94
N ASP A 129 -21.79 10.43 18.00
CA ASP A 129 -20.75 11.10 18.78
C ASP A 129 -19.90 11.97 17.85
N ASP A 130 -19.65 13.23 18.21
CA ASP A 130 -18.87 14.18 17.40
C ASP A 130 -17.68 14.72 18.20
N LEU A 131 -16.60 13.93 18.21
CA LEU A 131 -15.42 14.14 19.05
C LEU A 131 -14.48 15.13 18.35
N LYS A 132 -14.41 16.37 18.85
CA LYS A 132 -13.61 17.47 18.28
C LYS A 132 -12.39 17.79 19.13
N ARG A 133 -11.43 18.53 18.56
CA ARG A 133 -10.18 18.96 19.23
C ARG A 133 -9.39 17.76 19.76
N LEU A 134 -9.36 16.69 18.97
CA LEU A 134 -8.51 15.54 19.25
C LEU A 134 -7.06 15.92 18.92
N GLU A 135 -6.14 15.60 19.80
CA GLU A 135 -4.72 15.87 19.61
C GLU A 135 -3.97 14.56 19.47
N GLY A 136 -3.87 14.07 18.24
CA GLY A 136 -3.15 12.83 17.97
C GLY A 136 -2.82 12.60 16.51
N THR A 137 -1.85 11.72 16.31
CA THR A 137 -1.41 11.27 14.99
C THR A 137 -1.40 9.75 14.93
N GLY A 138 -1.87 9.18 13.83
CA GLY A 138 -1.83 7.74 13.61
C GLY A 138 -2.03 7.37 12.15
N ARG A 139 -1.51 6.22 11.75
CA ARG A 139 -1.90 5.56 10.49
C ARG A 139 -3.19 4.79 10.67
N TYR A 140 -3.42 4.24 11.86
CA TYR A 140 -4.61 3.48 12.18
C TYR A 140 -5.48 4.25 13.18
N LEU A 141 -6.76 4.39 12.87
CA LEU A 141 -7.79 4.78 13.84
C LEU A 141 -8.53 3.51 14.30
N ARG A 142 -8.75 3.34 15.60
CA ARG A 142 -9.54 2.24 16.17
C ARG A 142 -10.62 2.79 17.11
N VAL A 143 -11.83 2.25 16.98
CA VAL A 143 -12.88 2.36 18.01
C VAL A 143 -12.84 1.06 18.81
N LEU A 144 -12.49 1.14 20.09
CA LEU A 144 -12.38 0.01 21.01
C LEU A 144 -13.56 0.05 21.99
N ALA A 145 -14.53 -0.83 21.80
CA ALA A 145 -15.73 -0.95 22.64
C ALA A 145 -15.53 -2.05 23.69
N THR A 146 -15.68 -1.70 24.97
CA THR A 146 -15.40 -2.61 26.10
C THR A 146 -16.62 -2.92 26.97
N GLN A 147 -17.73 -2.19 26.80
CA GLN A 147 -18.99 -2.48 27.47
C GLN A 147 -20.18 -2.05 26.60
N ARG A 148 -21.14 -2.96 26.39
CA ARG A 148 -22.39 -2.68 25.65
C ARG A 148 -23.31 -1.71 26.42
N GLY A 149 -24.06 -0.89 25.67
CA GLY A 149 -25.19 -0.11 26.19
C GLY A 149 -26.55 -0.82 26.13
N ARG A 150 -26.61 -1.99 25.47
CA ARG A 150 -27.79 -2.87 25.42
C ARG A 150 -27.48 -4.21 26.10
N SER A 151 -28.51 -4.85 26.66
CA SER A 151 -28.41 -6.16 27.32
C SER A 151 -28.13 -7.31 26.35
N SER A 152 -28.65 -7.22 25.12
CA SER A 152 -28.47 -8.19 24.03
C SER A 152 -27.71 -7.62 22.83
N GLY A 153 -27.24 -8.49 21.94
CA GLY A 153 -26.52 -8.12 20.71
C GLY A 153 -25.01 -7.88 20.87
N GLY A 154 -24.39 -7.44 19.78
CA GLY A 154 -22.99 -6.97 19.72
C GLY A 154 -22.90 -5.44 19.66
N TYR A 155 -21.80 -4.91 19.15
CA TYR A 155 -21.63 -3.48 18.86
C TYR A 155 -21.82 -3.23 17.36
N ALA A 156 -22.44 -2.11 17.00
CA ALA A 156 -22.66 -1.77 15.60
C ALA A 156 -22.38 -0.29 15.29
N LEU A 157 -21.56 -0.04 14.26
CA LEU A 157 -21.22 1.29 13.76
C LEU A 157 -21.61 1.40 12.29
N ALA A 158 -22.51 2.34 12.00
CA ALA A 158 -22.90 2.70 10.63
C ALA A 158 -21.85 3.57 9.95
N ASP A 159 -21.12 4.41 10.69
CA ASP A 159 -20.04 5.22 10.11
C ASP A 159 -18.98 5.63 11.16
N VAL A 160 -17.75 5.81 10.69
CA VAL A 160 -16.56 6.26 11.43
C VAL A 160 -15.78 7.22 10.52
N ARG A 161 -16.05 8.52 10.69
CA ARG A 161 -15.39 9.59 9.94
C ARG A 161 -14.27 10.18 10.77
N ALA A 162 -13.03 9.86 10.41
CA ALA A 162 -11.84 10.55 10.89
C ALA A 162 -11.59 11.77 9.99
N TYR A 163 -11.26 12.90 10.61
CA TYR A 163 -10.88 14.12 9.91
C TYR A 163 -9.48 14.57 10.35
N GLY A 164 -8.70 15.02 9.38
CA GLY A 164 -7.43 15.71 9.60
C GLY A 164 -7.47 17.11 8.99
N PRO A 165 -6.44 17.93 9.24
CA PRO A 165 -6.39 19.31 8.76
C PRO A 165 -6.43 19.36 7.23
N ALA A 166 -7.15 20.33 6.66
CA ALA A 166 -6.99 20.68 5.26
C ALA A 166 -5.53 21.04 4.98
N ALA A 167 -4.94 20.40 3.97
CA ALA A 167 -3.50 20.49 3.73
C ALA A 167 -3.10 21.90 3.23
N LYS A 168 -2.57 22.74 4.12
CA LYS A 168 -1.59 23.76 3.73
C LYS A 168 -0.29 23.05 3.37
N VAL A 169 0.02 23.01 2.08
CA VAL A 169 1.24 22.38 1.54
C VAL A 169 2.48 23.15 1.99
N LEU A 170 3.32 22.54 2.83
CA LEU A 170 4.70 22.96 3.11
C LEU A 170 5.63 21.74 3.33
N PRO A 171 6.95 21.86 3.10
CA PRO A 171 7.83 20.71 2.84
C PRO A 171 8.41 20.01 4.09
N ALA A 172 9.01 18.84 3.87
CA ALA A 172 9.32 17.84 4.91
C ALA A 172 10.69 17.99 5.59
N THR A 173 10.72 17.69 6.89
CA THR A 173 11.93 17.36 7.67
C THR A 173 11.57 16.43 8.84
N ALA A 174 12.38 15.41 9.15
CA ALA A 174 12.17 14.50 10.28
C ALA A 174 13.44 13.73 10.69
N PRO A 175 13.58 13.38 11.98
CA PRO A 175 14.20 12.12 12.42
C PRO A 175 13.20 11.18 13.16
N ALA A 176 13.60 9.92 13.36
CA ALA A 176 12.79 8.80 13.89
C ALA A 176 12.76 8.73 15.45
N THR A 177 12.07 7.83 16.19
CA THR A 177 11.60 6.42 16.03
C THR A 177 10.20 6.19 16.68
N GLY A 178 9.53 5.03 16.64
CA GLY A 178 9.85 3.65 16.21
C GLY A 178 8.58 2.79 16.00
N SER A 179 8.61 1.45 16.17
CA SER A 179 7.41 0.59 15.95
C SER A 179 7.42 -0.76 16.70
N LEU A 180 6.21 -1.31 16.96
CA LEU A 180 6.00 -2.77 17.01
C LEU A 180 6.06 -3.35 15.59
N VAL A 181 6.53 -4.59 15.48
CA VAL A 181 7.13 -5.19 14.26
C VAL A 181 6.41 -4.86 12.95
N SER A 182 7.01 -3.93 12.21
CA SER A 182 6.67 -3.66 10.82
C SER A 182 7.17 -4.79 9.90
N GLY A 183 6.38 -5.17 8.89
CA GLY A 183 6.76 -6.16 7.87
C GLY A 183 7.68 -5.55 6.79
N LEU A 184 7.76 -6.15 5.60
CA LEU A 184 8.46 -5.53 4.46
C LEU A 184 7.85 -4.20 3.99
N GLU A 185 6.64 -3.83 4.43
CA GLU A 185 6.12 -2.47 4.22
C GLU A 185 6.89 -1.38 5.01
N ASP A 186 7.71 -1.77 5.99
CA ASP A 186 8.68 -0.86 6.59
C ASP A 186 9.68 -0.38 5.53
N GLY A 187 9.85 0.93 5.37
CA GLY A 187 10.79 1.48 4.39
C GLY A 187 12.22 0.93 4.56
N ARG A 188 12.67 0.67 5.80
CA ARG A 188 14.00 0.11 6.10
C ARG A 188 14.05 -1.39 5.86
N LYS A 189 12.98 -2.15 6.10
CA LYS A 189 12.96 -3.59 5.74
C LYS A 189 12.80 -3.79 4.24
N LYS A 190 12.04 -2.94 3.55
CA LYS A 190 11.98 -2.90 2.08
C LYS A 190 13.35 -2.60 1.48
N GLU A 191 14.05 -1.58 1.99
CA GLU A 191 15.41 -1.26 1.59
C GLU A 191 16.33 -2.48 1.78
N ARG A 192 16.32 -3.12 2.96
CA ARG A 192 17.10 -4.34 3.24
C ARG A 192 16.75 -5.49 2.29
N ALA A 193 15.47 -5.70 1.96
CA ALA A 193 15.05 -6.72 0.99
C ALA A 193 15.58 -6.45 -0.43
N LEU A 194 15.62 -5.19 -0.86
CA LEU A 194 16.19 -4.81 -2.16
C LEU A 194 17.72 -4.97 -2.20
N GLN A 195 18.40 -4.69 -1.08
CA GLN A 195 19.83 -4.96 -0.92
C GLN A 195 20.13 -6.47 -0.93
N LEU A 196 19.29 -7.29 -0.30
CA LEU A 196 19.38 -8.75 -0.34
C LEU A 196 19.18 -9.30 -1.76
N ILE A 197 18.13 -8.85 -2.47
CA ILE A 197 17.90 -9.21 -3.87
C ILE A 197 19.09 -8.80 -4.74
N SER A 198 19.56 -7.55 -4.68
CA SER A 198 20.67 -7.09 -5.54
C SER A 198 22.01 -7.76 -5.21
N SER A 199 22.20 -8.33 -4.01
CA SER A 199 23.35 -9.20 -3.72
C SER A 199 23.31 -10.54 -4.45
N ALA A 200 22.13 -10.99 -4.88
CA ALA A 200 21.94 -12.18 -5.69
C ALA A 200 21.73 -11.88 -7.18
N GLU A 201 21.11 -10.77 -7.56
CA GLU A 201 20.95 -10.42 -8.98
C GLU A 201 22.22 -9.77 -9.57
N ASN A 202 23.05 -9.11 -8.74
CA ASN A 202 24.09 -8.18 -9.24
C ASN A 202 25.36 -8.11 -8.36
N SER A 203 25.56 -9.06 -7.44
CA SER A 203 26.67 -9.09 -6.47
C SER A 203 26.95 -7.76 -5.75
N THR A 204 25.91 -6.98 -5.41
CA THR A 204 26.08 -5.71 -4.71
C THR A 204 24.90 -5.32 -3.82
N LEU A 205 25.18 -4.60 -2.73
CA LEU A 205 24.13 -3.96 -1.92
C LEU A 205 23.63 -2.65 -2.55
N SER A 206 24.31 -2.13 -3.58
CA SER A 206 23.98 -0.86 -4.22
C SER A 206 22.86 -0.98 -5.27
N TRP A 207 21.69 -1.52 -4.90
CA TRP A 207 20.60 -1.81 -5.85
C TRP A 207 20.16 -0.61 -6.70
N ARG A 208 20.30 0.63 -6.20
CA ARG A 208 20.02 1.85 -6.99
C ARG A 208 20.99 2.09 -8.15
N ARG A 209 22.17 1.45 -8.19
CA ARG A 209 23.05 1.47 -9.38
C ARG A 209 22.46 0.66 -10.54
N GLN A 210 21.53 -0.25 -10.24
CA GLN A 210 20.96 -1.19 -11.21
C GLN A 210 19.80 -0.62 -12.03
N PHE A 211 19.36 0.63 -11.77
CA PHE A 211 18.44 1.32 -12.69
C PHE A 211 18.98 1.33 -14.14
N ALA A 212 20.30 1.41 -14.30
CA ALA A 212 21.01 1.44 -15.58
C ALA A 212 21.50 0.07 -16.07
N TYR A 213 21.29 -1.01 -15.29
CA TYR A 213 21.63 -2.36 -15.75
C TYR A 213 20.83 -2.69 -17.00
N ILE A 214 21.51 -3.24 -18.02
CA ILE A 214 20.93 -3.79 -19.23
C ILE A 214 21.99 -4.65 -19.93
N GLU A 215 21.63 -5.91 -20.14
CA GLU A 215 22.48 -6.95 -20.73
C GLU A 215 21.57 -8.08 -21.24
N ASP A 216 21.94 -8.75 -22.33
CA ASP A 216 21.39 -10.06 -22.65
C ASP A 216 22.32 -11.11 -22.04
N ILE A 217 21.78 -11.91 -21.15
CA ILE A 217 22.54 -12.92 -20.38
C ILE A 217 22.47 -14.31 -21.02
N GLY A 218 21.89 -14.44 -22.21
CA GLY A 218 21.91 -15.67 -23.01
C GLY A 218 20.91 -16.74 -22.55
N ASP A 219 19.86 -16.35 -21.84
CA ASP A 219 18.85 -17.24 -21.23
C ASP A 219 17.53 -17.32 -22.02
N GLY A 220 17.50 -16.81 -23.25
CA GLY A 220 16.32 -16.80 -24.12
C GLY A 220 15.28 -15.72 -23.79
N ARG A 221 15.57 -14.78 -22.87
CA ARG A 221 14.70 -13.64 -22.55
C ARG A 221 15.09 -12.33 -23.27
N GLY A 222 16.21 -12.33 -23.99
CA GLY A 222 16.86 -11.17 -24.59
C GLY A 222 17.34 -10.18 -23.53
N TYR A 223 17.39 -8.90 -23.86
CA TYR A 223 17.76 -7.85 -22.91
C TYR A 223 17.00 -7.91 -21.58
N THR A 224 17.73 -8.18 -20.50
CA THR A 224 17.32 -8.11 -19.11
C THR A 224 17.84 -6.81 -18.50
N ALA A 225 16.97 -6.00 -17.89
CA ALA A 225 17.30 -4.62 -17.56
C ALA A 225 16.66 -4.08 -16.26
N GLY A 226 17.31 -3.12 -15.61
CA GLY A 226 16.78 -2.41 -14.46
C GLY A 226 16.82 -3.17 -13.13
N ILE A 227 16.23 -2.56 -12.10
CA ILE A 227 16.38 -2.97 -10.68
C ILE A 227 15.81 -4.35 -10.29
N VAL A 228 15.10 -5.03 -11.18
CA VAL A 228 14.58 -6.40 -11.00
C VAL A 228 14.59 -7.23 -12.29
N GLY A 229 15.43 -6.85 -13.27
CA GLY A 229 15.60 -7.65 -14.50
C GLY A 229 14.34 -7.73 -15.38
N PHE A 230 13.77 -6.57 -15.75
CA PHE A 230 12.70 -6.51 -16.74
C PHE A 230 13.21 -6.97 -18.11
N THR A 231 12.52 -7.86 -18.83
CA THR A 231 13.06 -8.40 -20.10
C THR A 231 12.28 -8.01 -21.36
N SER A 232 12.99 -7.92 -22.49
CA SER A 232 12.36 -7.70 -23.80
C SER A 232 11.41 -8.83 -24.18
N GLY A 233 11.76 -10.08 -23.85
CA GLY A 233 10.95 -11.25 -24.15
C GLY A 233 9.69 -11.39 -23.29
N THR A 234 9.68 -10.91 -22.04
CA THR A 234 8.58 -11.15 -21.08
C THR A 234 7.57 -9.99 -20.91
N SER A 235 7.48 -9.09 -21.90
CA SER A 235 6.54 -7.95 -21.97
C SER A 235 6.70 -6.85 -20.91
N ASP A 236 7.41 -7.08 -19.82
CA ASP A 236 7.55 -6.16 -18.70
C ASP A 236 8.55 -5.02 -18.98
N LEU A 237 9.61 -5.25 -19.76
CA LEU A 237 10.47 -4.17 -20.27
C LEU A 237 9.68 -3.23 -21.20
N LEU A 238 8.85 -3.80 -22.08
CA LEU A 238 7.92 -3.04 -22.93
C LEU A 238 6.92 -2.22 -22.09
N ALA A 239 6.39 -2.79 -21.00
CA ALA A 239 5.49 -2.08 -20.10
C ALA A 239 6.19 -0.91 -19.39
N VAL A 240 7.43 -1.11 -18.92
CA VAL A 240 8.27 -0.05 -18.31
C VAL A 240 8.53 1.09 -19.28
N VAL A 241 8.95 0.81 -20.53
CA VAL A 241 9.22 1.86 -21.52
C VAL A 241 7.93 2.56 -21.99
N THR A 242 6.81 1.83 -22.05
CA THR A 242 5.48 2.40 -22.36
C THR A 242 5.03 3.37 -21.27
N GLU A 243 5.13 2.99 -20.00
CA GLU A 243 4.73 3.84 -18.87
C GLU A 243 5.67 5.04 -18.70
N TYR A 244 6.98 4.87 -18.92
CA TYR A 244 7.92 6.00 -18.97
C TYR A 244 7.56 6.97 -20.09
N THR A 245 7.20 6.48 -21.27
CA THR A 245 6.76 7.32 -22.40
C THR A 245 5.43 8.01 -22.16
N ARG A 246 4.50 7.37 -21.44
CA ARG A 246 3.25 8.01 -21.01
C ARG A 246 3.49 9.14 -20.00
N ARG A 247 4.47 8.99 -19.08
CA ARG A 247 4.81 10.02 -18.08
C ARG A 247 5.73 11.12 -18.61
N LYS A 248 6.59 10.80 -19.56
CA LYS A 248 7.51 11.72 -20.23
C LYS A 248 7.49 11.48 -21.75
N PRO A 249 6.50 12.05 -22.46
CA PRO A 249 6.45 12.02 -23.92
C PRO A 249 7.75 12.57 -24.53
N GLY A 250 8.18 12.00 -25.66
CA GLY A 250 9.40 12.44 -26.36
C GLY A 250 10.74 12.02 -25.71
N ASN A 251 10.74 11.16 -24.69
CA ASN A 251 11.98 10.61 -24.15
C ASN A 251 12.71 9.71 -25.17
N ALA A 252 14.02 9.52 -24.98
CA ALA A 252 14.88 8.78 -25.92
C ALA A 252 14.53 7.29 -26.10
N LEU A 253 13.79 6.67 -25.18
CA LEU A 253 13.33 5.28 -25.30
C LEU A 253 12.05 5.14 -26.13
N ALA A 254 11.26 6.21 -26.30
CA ALA A 254 9.99 6.19 -27.01
C ALA A 254 10.12 5.67 -28.46
N ARG A 255 11.23 5.97 -29.14
CA ARG A 255 11.52 5.50 -30.50
C ARG A 255 11.68 3.98 -30.63
N TYR A 256 11.98 3.29 -29.52
CA TYR A 256 12.16 1.83 -29.49
C TYR A 256 10.86 1.08 -29.19
N LEU A 257 9.76 1.77 -28.88
CA LEU A 257 8.47 1.11 -28.61
C LEU A 257 7.95 0.21 -29.76
N PRO A 258 8.14 0.53 -31.05
CA PRO A 258 7.80 -0.41 -32.14
C PRO A 258 8.66 -1.68 -32.10
N ALA A 259 9.98 -1.55 -31.92
CA ALA A 259 10.90 -2.69 -31.83
C ALA A 259 10.60 -3.56 -30.59
N LEU A 260 10.44 -2.95 -29.42
CA LEU A 260 10.06 -3.65 -28.18
C LEU A 260 8.73 -4.39 -28.28
N ARG A 261 7.78 -3.96 -29.14
CA ARG A 261 6.56 -4.72 -29.43
C ARG A 261 6.80 -5.88 -30.39
N ALA A 262 7.70 -5.71 -31.36
CA ALA A 262 8.00 -6.71 -32.37
C ALA A 262 8.82 -7.89 -31.82
N VAL A 263 9.74 -7.64 -30.88
CA VAL A 263 10.59 -8.68 -30.26
C VAL A 263 9.97 -9.33 -29.03
N ASN A 264 8.86 -8.80 -28.52
CA ASN A 264 8.17 -9.33 -27.34
C ASN A 264 7.71 -10.79 -27.56
N GLY A 265 8.03 -11.68 -26.61
CA GLY A 265 7.89 -13.13 -26.78
C GLY A 265 9.09 -13.82 -27.44
N SER A 266 10.21 -13.12 -27.64
CA SER A 266 11.47 -13.67 -28.14
C SER A 266 12.68 -13.03 -27.46
N ASP A 267 13.87 -13.58 -27.72
CA ASP A 267 15.18 -13.04 -27.35
C ASP A 267 15.73 -12.02 -28.37
N SER A 268 15.01 -11.74 -29.46
CA SER A 268 15.52 -10.93 -30.57
C SER A 268 15.87 -9.49 -30.18
N HIS A 269 17.00 -8.98 -30.69
CA HIS A 269 17.42 -7.58 -30.56
C HIS A 269 17.05 -6.70 -31.78
N ALA A 270 16.23 -7.23 -32.71
CA ALA A 270 15.89 -6.54 -33.95
C ALA A 270 15.27 -5.15 -33.72
N GLY A 271 15.93 -4.10 -34.22
CA GLY A 271 15.52 -2.71 -34.06
C GLY A 271 15.81 -2.09 -32.68
N LEU A 272 16.41 -2.84 -31.75
CA LEU A 272 16.96 -2.32 -30.48
C LEU A 272 18.43 -1.93 -30.66
N ASP A 273 19.21 -2.82 -31.27
CA ASP A 273 20.66 -2.64 -31.40
C ASP A 273 21.08 -1.65 -32.49
N PRO A 274 22.26 -1.00 -32.34
CA PRO A 274 23.13 -1.02 -31.16
C PRO A 274 22.74 0.04 -30.10
N GLY A 275 21.71 0.85 -30.35
CA GLY A 275 21.47 2.09 -29.61
C GLY A 275 20.65 1.95 -28.32
N PHE A 276 19.85 0.89 -28.17
CA PHE A 276 18.94 0.73 -27.03
C PHE A 276 19.65 0.62 -25.68
N PRO A 277 20.75 -0.16 -25.50
CA PRO A 277 21.46 -0.21 -24.22
C PRO A 277 22.02 1.15 -23.78
N ALA A 278 22.55 1.94 -24.71
CA ALA A 278 23.04 3.29 -24.42
C ALA A 278 21.90 4.24 -24.04
N ALA A 279 20.77 4.19 -24.77
CA ALA A 279 19.59 4.99 -24.47
C ALA A 279 18.96 4.62 -23.12
N TRP A 280 18.97 3.33 -22.74
CA TRP A 280 18.51 2.84 -21.44
C TRP A 280 19.37 3.37 -20.30
N ARG A 281 20.70 3.23 -20.40
CA ARG A 281 21.65 3.75 -19.41
C ARG A 281 21.52 5.26 -19.22
N ALA A 282 21.29 6.01 -20.30
CA ALA A 282 21.01 7.45 -20.23
C ALA A 282 19.65 7.74 -19.56
N ALA A 283 18.59 7.01 -19.91
CA ALA A 283 17.27 7.18 -19.32
C ALA A 283 17.21 6.80 -17.83
N ALA A 284 18.04 5.87 -17.37
CA ALA A 284 18.12 5.44 -15.98
C ALA A 284 18.58 6.55 -15.00
N ALA A 285 19.22 7.61 -15.49
CA ALA A 285 19.53 8.80 -14.70
C ALA A 285 18.29 9.69 -14.43
N ASP A 286 17.19 9.51 -15.17
CA ASP A 286 15.97 10.29 -15.04
C ASP A 286 15.14 9.83 -13.81
N PRO A 287 14.83 10.72 -12.85
CA PRO A 287 13.98 10.39 -11.69
C PRO A 287 12.59 9.84 -12.08
N VAL A 288 12.05 10.23 -13.23
CA VAL A 288 10.78 9.67 -13.76
C VAL A 288 10.97 8.21 -14.15
N MET A 289 12.05 7.86 -14.83
CA MET A 289 12.36 6.48 -15.22
C MET A 289 12.62 5.60 -13.99
N GLN A 290 13.40 6.11 -13.02
CA GLN A 290 13.64 5.44 -11.74
C GLN A 290 12.32 5.13 -11.02
N ARG A 291 11.43 6.13 -10.92
CA ARG A 291 10.11 5.96 -10.31
C ARG A 291 9.22 4.98 -11.11
N VAL A 292 9.34 4.91 -12.43
CA VAL A 292 8.60 3.91 -13.24
C VAL A 292 9.09 2.50 -12.94
N GLN A 293 10.40 2.26 -12.90
CA GLN A 293 10.96 0.95 -12.52
C GLN A 293 10.54 0.55 -11.10
N GLU A 294 10.60 1.46 -10.12
CA GLU A 294 10.13 1.18 -8.75
C GLU A 294 8.63 0.82 -8.69
N ASN A 295 7.79 1.54 -9.45
CA ASN A 295 6.35 1.25 -9.51
C ASN A 295 6.06 -0.07 -10.22
N ALA A 296 6.81 -0.42 -11.27
CA ALA A 296 6.68 -1.69 -11.97
C ALA A 296 7.06 -2.87 -11.05
N ARG A 297 8.24 -2.80 -10.40
CA ARG A 297 8.64 -3.74 -9.33
C ARG A 297 7.53 -3.91 -8.29
N ASP A 298 7.00 -2.79 -7.81
CA ASP A 298 6.01 -2.81 -6.74
C ASP A 298 4.68 -3.43 -7.20
N THR A 299 4.22 -3.10 -8.40
CA THR A 299 2.96 -3.57 -8.98
C THR A 299 3.00 -5.05 -9.32
N TYR A 300 4.06 -5.51 -10.00
CA TYR A 300 4.14 -6.84 -10.58
C TYR A 300 4.72 -7.90 -9.64
N TYR A 301 5.57 -7.53 -8.66
CA TYR A 301 6.29 -8.50 -7.82
C TYR A 301 6.03 -8.31 -6.33
N PHE A 302 6.36 -7.12 -5.79
CA PHE A 302 6.33 -6.86 -4.35
C PHE A 302 4.90 -6.93 -3.77
N ASN A 303 3.95 -6.17 -4.33
CA ASN A 303 2.59 -6.12 -3.79
C ASN A 303 1.86 -7.47 -3.91
N PRO A 304 1.96 -8.24 -5.02
CA PRO A 304 1.44 -9.61 -5.07
C PRO A 304 2.08 -10.54 -4.04
N ALA A 305 3.42 -10.56 -3.93
CA ALA A 305 4.12 -11.40 -2.96
C ALA A 305 3.71 -11.10 -1.52
N LEU A 306 3.66 -9.82 -1.13
CA LEU A 306 3.21 -9.40 0.20
C LEU A 306 1.75 -9.76 0.48
N ARG A 307 0.85 -9.74 -0.52
CA ARG A 307 -0.55 -10.17 -0.34
C ARG A 307 -0.62 -11.66 0.02
N PHE A 308 0.11 -12.53 -0.68
CA PHE A 308 0.14 -13.96 -0.37
C PHE A 308 0.82 -14.24 0.99
N ALA A 309 1.96 -13.60 1.25
CA ALA A 309 2.65 -13.76 2.53
C ALA A 309 1.79 -13.32 3.72
N ARG A 310 0.95 -12.29 3.54
CA ARG A 310 -0.04 -11.84 4.53
C ARG A 310 -1.21 -12.80 4.71
N SER A 311 -1.77 -13.36 3.63
CA SER A 311 -2.82 -14.38 3.77
C SER A 311 -2.33 -15.64 4.49
N ASP A 312 -1.01 -15.87 4.47
CA ASP A 312 -0.35 -16.99 5.14
C ASP A 312 0.13 -16.64 6.56
N GLY A 313 0.03 -15.38 6.99
CA GLY A 313 0.43 -14.93 8.33
C GLY A 313 1.95 -14.80 8.53
N LEU A 314 2.73 -14.65 7.46
CA LEU A 314 4.19 -14.61 7.50
C LEU A 314 4.74 -13.25 7.94
N ARG A 315 5.82 -13.27 8.72
CA ARG A 315 6.63 -12.12 9.12
C ARG A 315 7.63 -11.71 8.03
N ALA A 316 8.52 -10.77 8.34
CA ALA A 316 9.35 -10.09 7.34
C ALA A 316 10.26 -11.05 6.54
N LEU A 317 10.80 -12.12 7.14
CA LEU A 317 11.59 -13.13 6.43
C LEU A 317 10.74 -13.93 5.44
N GLY A 318 9.51 -14.32 5.81
CA GLY A 318 8.61 -15.04 4.90
C GLY A 318 8.08 -14.15 3.78
N GLN A 319 7.77 -12.88 4.09
CA GLN A 319 7.47 -11.86 3.08
C GLN A 319 8.64 -11.65 2.12
N PHE A 320 9.88 -11.68 2.61
CA PHE A 320 11.09 -11.63 1.79
C PHE A 320 11.25 -12.87 0.92
N ALA A 321 11.08 -14.08 1.47
CA ALA A 321 11.16 -15.31 0.70
C ALA A 321 10.16 -15.36 -0.46
N TYR A 322 8.93 -14.87 -0.26
CA TYR A 322 7.94 -14.76 -1.34
C TYR A 322 8.31 -13.69 -2.36
N PHE A 323 8.83 -12.55 -1.94
CA PHE A 323 9.21 -11.47 -2.86
C PHE A 323 10.42 -11.87 -3.72
N ASP A 324 11.45 -12.45 -3.10
CA ASP A 324 12.66 -12.96 -3.76
C ASP A 324 12.33 -14.11 -4.73
N ALA A 325 11.41 -15.01 -4.36
CA ALA A 325 10.90 -16.04 -5.27
C ALA A 325 10.05 -15.47 -6.42
N ALA A 326 9.29 -14.39 -6.17
CA ALA A 326 8.49 -13.75 -7.21
C ALA A 326 9.36 -12.99 -8.22
N VAL A 327 10.48 -12.39 -7.80
CA VAL A 327 11.45 -11.77 -8.71
C VAL A 327 12.06 -12.83 -9.64
N MET A 328 12.51 -13.96 -9.09
CA MET A 328 13.20 -15.00 -9.84
C MET A 328 12.29 -15.84 -10.75
N HIS A 329 11.13 -16.29 -10.26
CA HIS A 329 10.25 -17.24 -10.96
C HIS A 329 8.92 -16.60 -11.41
N GLY A 330 8.81 -15.28 -11.35
CA GLY A 330 7.55 -14.56 -11.48
C GLY A 330 6.55 -14.87 -10.34
N VAL A 331 5.44 -14.12 -10.30
CA VAL A 331 4.35 -14.39 -9.34
C VAL A 331 3.68 -15.74 -9.58
N SER A 332 3.71 -16.26 -10.82
CA SER A 332 3.15 -17.59 -11.13
C SER A 332 4.01 -18.72 -10.54
N GLY A 333 5.32 -18.72 -10.80
CA GLY A 333 6.25 -19.71 -10.22
C GLY A 333 6.28 -19.65 -8.69
N MET A 334 6.30 -18.44 -8.11
CA MET A 334 6.16 -18.27 -6.65
C MET A 334 4.87 -18.90 -6.10
N ARG A 335 3.73 -18.80 -6.82
CA ARG A 335 2.48 -19.47 -6.42
C ARG A 335 2.56 -21.00 -6.56
N ALA A 336 3.28 -21.54 -7.55
CA ALA A 336 3.52 -22.97 -7.68
C ALA A 336 4.38 -23.51 -6.53
N ILE A 337 5.49 -22.83 -6.22
CA ILE A 337 6.36 -23.11 -5.06
C ILE A 337 5.55 -23.05 -3.76
N ARG A 338 4.73 -22.01 -3.56
CA ARG A 338 3.82 -21.89 -2.41
C ARG A 338 2.83 -23.06 -2.33
N ALA A 339 2.25 -23.49 -3.46
CA ALA A 339 1.35 -24.62 -3.51
C ALA A 339 2.07 -25.95 -3.18
N ALA A 340 3.34 -26.09 -3.53
CA ALA A 340 4.17 -27.23 -3.12
C ALA A 340 4.46 -27.23 -1.61
N ALA A 341 4.79 -26.08 -1.04
CA ALA A 341 4.99 -25.91 0.40
C ALA A 341 3.73 -26.27 1.23
N LEU A 342 2.55 -25.86 0.74
CA LEU A 342 1.26 -26.14 1.39
C LEU A 342 0.89 -27.63 1.41
N ARG A 343 1.52 -28.49 0.59
CA ARG A 343 1.34 -29.94 0.66
C ARG A 343 2.10 -30.59 1.83
N THR A 344 3.10 -29.90 2.40
CA THR A 344 3.99 -30.46 3.42
C THR A 344 3.95 -29.73 4.76
N ALA A 345 3.55 -28.44 4.78
CA ALA A 345 3.40 -27.66 6.02
C ALA A 345 2.19 -26.72 5.97
N LYS A 346 1.49 -26.58 7.11
CA LYS A 346 0.46 -25.56 7.33
C LYS A 346 1.10 -24.19 7.50
N THR A 347 0.46 -23.13 7.00
CA THR A 347 0.89 -21.74 7.25
C THR A 347 0.54 -21.30 8.68
N PRO A 348 1.18 -20.24 9.22
CA PRO A 348 0.75 -19.58 10.45
C PRO A 348 -0.74 -19.21 10.47
N ALA A 349 -1.30 -18.72 9.35
CA ALA A 349 -2.73 -18.43 9.23
C ALA A 349 -3.64 -19.69 9.32
N GLN A 350 -3.08 -20.88 9.11
CA GLN A 350 -3.74 -22.19 9.30
C GLN A 350 -3.39 -22.85 10.64
N GLY A 351 -2.73 -22.12 11.55
CA GLY A 351 -2.27 -22.62 12.85
C GLY A 351 -1.00 -23.50 12.79
N GLY A 352 -0.22 -23.41 11.71
CA GLY A 352 1.08 -24.06 11.58
C GLY A 352 2.24 -23.24 12.15
N ASP A 353 3.37 -23.89 12.40
CA ASP A 353 4.60 -23.20 12.79
C ASP A 353 5.26 -22.48 11.59
N GLU A 354 5.73 -21.25 11.81
CA GLU A 354 6.33 -20.43 10.77
C GLU A 354 7.71 -20.95 10.32
N LEU A 355 8.51 -21.52 11.23
CA LEU A 355 9.82 -22.09 10.87
C LEU A 355 9.67 -23.35 10.02
N ALA A 356 8.71 -24.21 10.35
CA ALA A 356 8.34 -25.38 9.56
C ALA A 356 7.81 -24.98 8.18
N TYR A 357 6.88 -24.01 8.12
CA TYR A 357 6.32 -23.54 6.85
C TYR A 357 7.38 -22.93 5.92
N LEU A 358 8.23 -22.06 6.44
CA LEU A 358 9.28 -21.45 5.62
C LEU A 358 10.37 -22.44 5.22
N ASN A 359 10.66 -23.47 6.03
CA ASN A 359 11.53 -24.55 5.58
C ASN A 359 10.91 -25.34 4.41
N ALA A 360 9.62 -25.66 4.47
CA ALA A 360 8.90 -26.29 3.37
C ALA A 360 8.90 -25.43 2.10
N PHE A 361 8.66 -24.11 2.23
CA PHE A 361 8.71 -23.17 1.10
C PHE A 361 10.08 -23.07 0.46
N LEU A 362 11.14 -22.88 1.27
CA LEU A 362 12.51 -22.80 0.75
C LEU A 362 12.97 -24.14 0.16
N ASN A 363 12.51 -25.30 0.67
CA ASN A 363 12.77 -26.60 0.05
C ASN A 363 12.11 -26.73 -1.32
N ALA A 364 10.84 -26.36 -1.44
CA ALA A 364 10.13 -26.35 -2.72
C ALA A 364 10.80 -25.40 -3.73
N ARG A 365 11.29 -24.24 -3.26
CA ARG A 365 12.03 -23.30 -4.11
C ARG A 365 13.38 -23.84 -4.59
N VAL A 366 14.15 -24.49 -3.71
CA VAL A 366 15.43 -25.11 -4.09
C VAL A 366 15.23 -26.24 -5.10
N ALA A 367 14.10 -26.95 -5.03
CA ALA A 367 13.73 -27.92 -6.06
C ALA A 367 13.42 -27.24 -7.41
N GLU A 368 12.63 -26.15 -7.40
CA GLU A 368 12.31 -25.36 -8.60
C GLU A 368 13.56 -24.74 -9.24
N MET A 369 14.44 -24.09 -8.46
CA MET A 369 15.68 -23.50 -8.97
C MET A 369 16.60 -24.51 -9.67
N ARG A 370 16.47 -25.82 -9.36
CA ARG A 370 17.28 -26.89 -9.97
C ARG A 370 16.68 -27.47 -11.26
N THR A 371 15.48 -27.04 -11.68
CA THR A 371 14.92 -27.43 -12.99
C THR A 371 15.44 -26.54 -14.13
N GLU A 372 16.00 -25.38 -13.80
CA GLU A 372 16.52 -24.38 -14.73
C GLU A 372 18.04 -24.27 -14.58
N GLU A 373 18.82 -24.61 -15.61
CA GLU A 373 20.30 -24.68 -15.54
C GLU A 373 20.93 -23.33 -15.11
N ALA A 374 20.37 -22.23 -15.62
CA ALA A 374 20.75 -20.86 -15.27
C ALA A 374 20.52 -20.49 -13.78
N HIS A 375 19.74 -21.28 -13.04
CA HIS A 375 19.40 -21.05 -11.63
C HIS A 375 19.96 -22.14 -10.69
N SER A 376 20.86 -22.98 -11.19
CA SER A 376 21.46 -24.11 -10.45
C SER A 376 22.20 -23.72 -9.15
N ASP A 377 22.74 -22.50 -9.04
CA ASP A 377 23.25 -21.97 -7.78
C ASP A 377 22.11 -21.50 -6.85
N VAL A 378 21.96 -22.22 -5.73
CA VAL A 378 20.92 -22.00 -4.73
C VAL A 378 21.40 -21.22 -3.49
N SER A 379 22.56 -20.55 -3.56
CA SER A 379 23.18 -19.84 -2.42
C SER A 379 22.30 -18.72 -1.88
N ARG A 380 21.54 -18.00 -2.73
CA ARG A 380 20.52 -17.01 -2.31
C ARG A 380 19.48 -17.59 -1.34
N VAL A 381 19.25 -18.91 -1.39
CA VAL A 381 18.43 -19.63 -0.42
C VAL A 381 19.29 -20.18 0.71
N GLU A 382 20.23 -21.09 0.43
CA GLU A 382 20.88 -21.90 1.47
C GLU A 382 21.90 -21.13 2.33
N THR A 383 22.62 -20.16 1.76
CA THR A 383 23.60 -19.35 2.51
C THR A 383 23.11 -17.94 2.86
N ALA A 384 21.81 -17.66 2.62
CA ALA A 384 21.15 -16.42 3.03
C ALA A 384 19.79 -16.66 3.74
N GLN A 385 18.71 -16.87 2.98
CA GLN A 385 17.35 -17.02 3.54
C GLN A 385 17.27 -18.12 4.61
N ARG A 386 17.86 -19.28 4.32
CA ARG A 386 17.94 -20.42 5.24
C ARG A 386 18.79 -20.10 6.48
N MET A 387 19.86 -19.32 6.34
CA MET A 387 20.67 -18.89 7.49
C MET A 387 19.90 -17.96 8.44
N PHE A 388 19.10 -17.03 7.90
CA PHE A 388 18.22 -16.19 8.71
C PHE A 388 17.15 -17.03 9.41
N LEU A 389 16.60 -18.03 8.72
CA LEU A 389 15.60 -18.96 9.25
C LEU A 389 16.15 -19.85 10.37
N ARG A 390 17.35 -20.43 10.19
CA ARG A 390 18.06 -21.23 11.22
C ARG A 390 18.41 -20.42 12.48
N ARG A 391 18.52 -19.10 12.37
CA ARG A 391 18.72 -18.16 13.49
C ARG A 391 17.41 -17.63 14.08
N SER A 392 16.26 -18.14 13.63
CA SER A 392 14.92 -17.66 13.98
C SER A 392 14.70 -16.16 13.74
N ASN A 393 15.48 -15.54 12.84
CA ASN A 393 15.39 -14.13 12.50
C ASN A 393 14.26 -13.89 11.49
N LEU A 394 13.04 -14.21 11.93
CA LEU A 394 11.81 -14.13 11.14
C LEU A 394 11.37 -12.68 10.88
N ASP A 395 11.93 -11.73 11.61
CA ASP A 395 11.65 -10.30 11.47
C ASP A 395 12.70 -9.52 10.67
N LEU A 396 13.68 -10.22 10.09
CA LEU A 396 14.73 -9.66 9.23
C LEU A 396 15.49 -8.51 9.93
N THR A 397 15.72 -8.65 11.24
CA THR A 397 16.42 -7.68 12.07
C THR A 397 17.91 -7.69 11.76
N THR A 398 18.52 -6.52 11.84
CA THR A 398 19.96 -6.34 11.70
C THR A 398 20.68 -6.67 13.03
N PRO A 399 21.94 -7.13 12.99
CA PRO A 399 22.80 -7.30 11.82
C PRO A 399 22.46 -8.55 10.99
N LEU A 400 22.43 -8.38 9.67
CA LEU A 400 22.31 -9.49 8.72
C LEU A 400 23.69 -9.81 8.14
N ASN A 401 24.05 -11.09 8.10
CA ASN A 401 25.29 -11.58 7.49
C ASN A 401 24.95 -12.84 6.70
N TRP A 402 25.32 -12.87 5.41
CA TRP A 402 25.00 -13.96 4.49
C TRP A 402 26.06 -14.10 3.39
N LYS A 403 25.92 -15.16 2.57
CA LYS A 403 26.69 -15.31 1.33
C LYS A 403 25.79 -15.60 0.14
N VAL A 404 26.21 -15.13 -1.04
CA VAL A 404 25.67 -15.52 -2.35
C VAL A 404 26.86 -15.64 -3.31
N TYR A 405 26.91 -16.68 -4.13
CA TYR A 405 28.04 -17.01 -5.04
C TYR A 405 29.43 -17.07 -4.36
N GLY A 406 29.46 -17.33 -3.04
CA GLY A 406 30.68 -17.33 -2.22
C GLY A 406 31.03 -15.99 -1.58
N ASP A 407 30.60 -14.87 -2.18
CA ASP A 407 30.78 -13.51 -1.69
C ASP A 407 30.07 -13.29 -0.35
N ALA A 408 30.71 -12.54 0.55
CA ALA A 408 30.20 -12.26 1.89
C ALA A 408 29.58 -10.86 1.99
N TYR A 409 28.33 -10.79 2.44
CA TYR A 409 27.57 -9.56 2.58
C TYR A 409 27.16 -9.32 4.02
N ARG A 410 27.11 -8.04 4.41
CA ARG A 410 26.69 -7.60 5.74
C ARG A 410 25.84 -6.34 5.68
N LEU A 411 24.76 -6.33 6.45
CA LEU A 411 24.02 -5.12 6.81
C LEU A 411 24.14 -4.92 8.31
N ALA A 412 24.69 -3.77 8.71
CA ALA A 412 24.92 -3.41 10.10
C ALA A 412 23.61 -3.13 10.86
N GLY A 413 23.72 -3.07 12.20
CA GLY A 413 22.63 -2.84 13.15
C GLY A 413 21.79 -1.60 12.81
#